data_AF-A0AAD2F9W1-F1
#
_entry.id   AF-A0AAD2F9W1-F1
#
_cell.length_a   1.000
_cell.length_b   1.000
_cell.length_c   1.000
_cell.angle_alpha   90.00
_cell.angle_beta   90.00
_cell.angle_gamma   90.00
#
_symmetry.space_group_name_H-M   'P 1'
#
loop_
_entity.id
_entity.type
_entity.pdbx_description
1 polymer ?
#
loop_
_entity_poly.entity_id
_entity_poly.type
_entity_poly.pdbx_seq_one_letter_code
_entity_poly.pdbx_strand_id
1 'polypeptide(L)'
;MDKEEPIDIESLPRAADLGWIGRWKQAVEEGGTDLGFDDWFESALIGAAGGRDGQPVQYRQGSVIFELQHGADFEIEQGGSAKRRFHCLMDGHVPFVSFYGDGDAERRPWISISRLFTAEELHTLILVPGPAA
;
A
#
# COMPACT_ATOMS: atom_id res chain seq x y z
N MET A 1 24.48 13.41 2.86
CA MET A 1 23.06 12.98 2.85
C MET A 1 23.07 11.69 3.62
N ASP A 2 22.71 11.76 4.90
CA ASP A 2 22.64 10.57 5.74
C ASP A 2 21.63 9.62 5.10
N LYS A 3 22.08 8.40 4.76
CA LYS A 3 21.17 7.37 4.26
C LYS A 3 20.32 6.95 5.45
N GLU A 4 19.04 7.29 5.44
CA GLU A 4 18.10 6.73 6.40
C GLU A 4 18.16 5.20 6.33
N GLU A 5 18.26 4.56 7.49
CA GLU A 5 18.28 3.10 7.56
C GLU A 5 16.92 2.55 7.10
N PRO A 6 16.88 1.47 6.30
CA PRO A 6 15.63 0.87 5.86
C PRO A 6 14.74 0.47 7.04
N ILE A 7 13.45 0.81 6.96
CA ILE A 7 12.48 0.50 7.99
C ILE A 7 12.21 -1.00 8.00
N ASP A 8 12.33 -1.64 9.16
CA ASP A 8 11.94 -3.05 9.30
C ASP A 8 10.43 -3.19 9.21
N ILE A 9 9.95 -3.82 8.14
CA ILE A 9 8.52 -3.90 7.83
C ILE A 9 7.73 -4.77 8.81
N GLU A 10 8.42 -5.63 9.55
CA GLU A 10 7.80 -6.45 10.60
C GLU A 10 7.67 -5.70 11.93
N SER A 11 8.37 -4.56 12.08
CA SER A 11 8.30 -3.72 13.27
C SER A 11 7.14 -2.71 13.24
N LEU A 12 6.52 -2.54 12.07
CA LEU A 12 5.43 -1.57 11.88
C LEU A 12 4.16 -1.98 12.64
N PRO A 13 3.34 -1.00 13.05
CA PRO A 13 2.03 -1.26 13.63
C PRO A 13 1.17 -2.14 12.72
N ARG A 14 0.34 -3.00 13.32
CA ARG A 14 -0.62 -3.79 12.53
C ARG A 14 -1.72 -2.87 12.04
N ALA A 15 -2.27 -3.17 10.86
CA ALA A 15 -3.39 -2.41 10.29
C ALA A 15 -4.58 -2.26 11.27
N ALA A 16 -4.86 -3.30 12.05
CA ALA A 16 -5.94 -3.28 13.05
C ALA A 16 -5.72 -2.24 14.17
N ASP A 17 -4.46 -1.88 14.46
CA ASP A 17 -4.11 -0.97 15.55
C ASP A 17 -4.20 0.51 15.14
N LEU A 18 -4.36 0.81 13.84
CA LEU A 18 -4.43 2.17 13.32
C LEU A 18 -5.82 2.83 13.44
N GLY A 19 -6.84 2.05 13.80
CA GLY A 19 -8.18 2.58 14.11
C GLY A 19 -8.99 3.07 12.89
N TRP A 20 -8.57 2.76 11.66
CA TRP A 20 -9.23 3.22 10.43
C TRP A 20 -10.71 2.82 10.34
N ILE A 21 -11.07 1.61 10.77
CA ILE A 21 -12.47 1.16 10.81
C ILE A 21 -13.31 2.02 11.75
N GLY A 22 -12.75 2.43 12.89
CA GLY A 22 -13.45 3.31 13.84
C GLY A 22 -13.68 4.70 13.26
N ARG A 23 -12.66 5.26 12.59
CA ARG A 23 -12.76 6.56 11.90
C ARG A 23 -13.78 6.53 10.77
N TRP A 24 -13.82 5.47 9.97
CA TRP A 24 -14.81 5.30 8.92
C TRP A 24 -16.23 5.24 9.48
N LYS A 25 -16.46 4.42 10.51
CA LYS A 25 -17.77 4.31 11.17
C LYS A 25 -18.24 5.67 11.71
N GLN A 26 -17.35 6.41 12.37
CA GLN A 26 -17.65 7.75 12.84
C GLN A 26 -18.03 8.70 11.69
N ALA A 27 -17.26 8.68 10.58
CA ALA A 27 -17.57 9.51 9.41
C ALA A 27 -18.93 9.17 8.79
N VAL A 28 -19.34 7.89 8.79
CA VAL A 28 -20.67 7.47 8.34
C VAL A 28 -21.75 7.97 9.30
N GLU A 29 -21.56 7.79 10.61
CA GLU A 29 -22.52 8.22 11.65
C GLU A 29 -22.75 9.74 11.65
N GLU A 30 -21.70 10.52 11.39
CA GLU A 30 -21.76 11.98 11.31
C GLU A 30 -22.26 12.49 9.94
N GLY A 31 -22.51 11.60 8.97
CA GLY A 31 -22.92 11.96 7.62
C GLY A 31 -21.81 12.61 6.77
N GLY A 32 -20.55 12.42 7.16
CA GLY A 32 -19.36 12.93 6.45
C GLY A 32 -18.96 12.08 5.23
N THR A 33 -19.50 10.87 5.08
CA THR A 33 -19.30 10.03 3.90
C THR A 33 -20.44 9.03 3.70
N ASP A 34 -20.71 8.66 2.46
CA ASP A 34 -21.56 7.55 2.04
C ASP A 34 -20.75 6.41 1.37
N LEU A 35 -19.42 6.55 1.32
CA LEU A 35 -18.52 5.60 0.68
C LEU A 35 -18.36 4.30 1.50
N GLY A 36 -18.13 3.21 0.77
CA GLY A 36 -17.62 1.97 1.37
C GLY A 36 -16.23 2.19 1.99
N PHE A 37 -15.84 1.31 2.91
CA PHE A 37 -14.58 1.47 3.66
C PHE A 37 -13.37 1.64 2.74
N ASP A 38 -13.22 0.83 1.70
CA ASP A 38 -12.04 0.86 0.84
C ASP A 38 -11.90 2.18 0.05
N ASP A 39 -13.00 2.67 -0.54
CA ASP A 39 -13.02 3.94 -1.29
C ASP A 39 -12.80 5.14 -0.35
N TRP A 40 -13.41 5.09 0.84
CA TRP A 40 -13.22 6.11 1.87
C TRP A 40 -11.78 6.14 2.39
N PHE A 41 -11.20 4.96 2.65
CA PHE A 41 -9.85 4.81 3.16
C PHE A 41 -8.81 5.32 2.16
N GLU A 42 -8.96 4.96 0.88
CA GLU A 42 -8.13 5.49 -0.21
C GLU A 42 -8.21 7.02 -0.27
N SER A 43 -9.43 7.57 -0.32
CA SER A 43 -9.65 9.02 -0.37
C SER A 43 -9.06 9.75 0.84
N ALA A 44 -9.19 9.16 2.04
CA ALA A 44 -8.66 9.72 3.28
C ALA A 44 -7.13 9.75 3.29
N LEU A 45 -6.48 8.68 2.81
CA LEU A 45 -5.02 8.60 2.75
C LEU A 45 -4.42 9.52 1.69
N ILE A 46 -5.02 9.57 0.49
CA ILE A 46 -4.60 10.49 -0.56
C ILE A 46 -4.77 11.94 -0.09
N GLY A 47 -5.89 12.27 0.56
CA GLY A 47 -6.12 13.60 1.12
C GLY A 47 -5.14 13.98 2.24
N ALA A 48 -4.72 13.02 3.06
CA ALA A 48 -3.80 13.24 4.19
C ALA A 48 -2.35 13.45 3.76
N ALA A 49 -1.94 12.91 2.60
CA ALA A 49 -0.55 12.99 2.13
C ALA A 49 -0.11 14.43 1.77
N GLY A 50 -1.06 15.35 1.53
CA GLY A 50 -0.80 16.79 1.44
C GLY A 50 0.24 17.19 0.37
N GLY A 51 0.38 16.40 -0.70
CA GLY A 51 1.35 16.64 -1.76
C GLY A 51 2.78 16.16 -1.47
N ARG A 52 2.99 15.34 -0.44
CA ARG A 52 4.24 14.55 -0.25
C ARG A 52 4.24 13.26 -1.07
N ASP A 53 3.29 13.14 -1.99
CA ASP A 53 3.14 12.03 -2.91
C ASP A 53 4.43 11.86 -3.72
N GLY A 54 5.12 10.75 -3.49
CA GLY A 54 6.13 10.29 -4.43
C GLY A 54 7.54 10.14 -3.92
N GLN A 55 7.84 10.40 -2.64
CA GLN A 55 9.15 10.02 -2.11
C GLN A 55 9.17 8.50 -1.83
N PRO A 56 10.11 7.74 -2.42
CA PRO A 56 10.27 6.33 -2.09
C PRO A 56 10.70 6.18 -0.64
N VAL A 57 10.12 5.19 0.04
CA VAL A 57 10.51 4.78 1.39
C VAL A 57 11.16 3.41 1.29
N GLN A 58 12.36 3.27 1.87
CA GLN A 58 13.08 2.00 1.93
C GLN A 58 12.59 1.15 3.10
N TYR A 59 12.22 -0.08 2.77
CA TYR A 59 11.81 -1.11 3.72
C TYR A 59 12.79 -2.28 3.69
N ARG A 60 12.82 -3.04 4.79
CA ARG A 60 13.56 -4.29 4.92
C ARG A 60 12.63 -5.39 5.42
N GLN A 61 12.69 -6.55 4.75
CA GLN A 61 12.08 -7.80 5.21
C GLN A 61 13.15 -8.90 5.22
N GLY A 62 13.61 -9.29 6.41
CA GLY A 62 14.76 -10.17 6.55
C GLY A 62 16.02 -9.57 5.91
N SER A 63 16.52 -10.19 4.85
CA SER A 63 17.70 -9.75 4.08
C SER A 63 17.36 -8.92 2.84
N VAL A 64 16.08 -8.78 2.48
CA VAL A 64 15.66 -8.06 1.28
C VAL A 64 15.36 -6.60 1.62
N ILE A 65 15.94 -5.69 0.85
CA ILE A 65 15.64 -4.25 0.89
C ILE A 65 14.87 -3.91 -0.38
N PHE A 66 13.79 -3.15 -0.24
CA PHE A 66 12.94 -2.74 -1.35
C PHE A 66 12.34 -1.37 -1.07
N GLU A 67 11.84 -0.72 -2.12
CA GLU A 67 11.25 0.61 -2.04
C GLU A 67 9.77 0.54 -2.39
N LEU A 68 8.96 1.28 -1.64
CA LEU A 68 7.57 1.55 -1.97
C LEU A 68 7.36 3.05 -2.01
N GLN A 69 6.31 3.47 -2.70
CA GLN A 69 5.96 4.87 -2.85
C GLN A 69 4.45 5.02 -2.65
N HIS A 70 4.06 6.03 -1.87
CA HIS A 70 2.65 6.36 -1.67
C HIS A 70 1.98 6.72 -2.99
N GLY A 71 0.80 6.15 -3.24
CA GLY A 71 0.00 6.40 -4.44
C GLY A 71 0.58 5.80 -5.73
N ALA A 72 1.49 4.84 -5.61
CA ALA A 72 2.18 4.25 -6.76
C ALA A 72 1.78 2.79 -7.00
N ASP A 73 1.91 2.36 -8.26
CA ASP A 73 1.62 1.01 -8.70
C ASP A 73 2.88 0.18 -8.88
N PHE A 74 2.81 -1.06 -8.45
CA PHE A 74 3.93 -1.98 -8.47
C PHE A 74 3.55 -3.29 -9.12
N GLU A 75 4.55 -3.97 -9.68
CA GLU A 75 4.44 -5.31 -10.23
C GLU A 75 5.49 -6.23 -9.57
N ILE A 76 5.10 -7.47 -9.30
CA ILE A 76 5.97 -8.56 -8.84
C ILE A 76 5.74 -9.80 -9.70
N GLU A 77 6.75 -10.68 -9.78
CA GLU A 77 6.63 -12.01 -10.36
C GLU A 77 6.20 -13.02 -9.28
N GLN A 78 5.07 -13.70 -9.50
CA GLN A 78 4.58 -14.76 -8.64
C GLN A 78 4.84 -16.11 -9.32
N GLY A 79 5.98 -16.73 -9.03
CA GLY A 79 6.29 -18.11 -9.42
C GLY A 79 6.27 -18.35 -10.95
N GLY A 80 7.44 -18.24 -11.59
CA GLY A 80 7.56 -18.38 -13.04
C GLY A 80 7.22 -17.08 -13.76
N SER A 81 6.36 -17.10 -14.79
CA SER A 81 6.07 -15.92 -15.64
C SER A 81 4.82 -15.14 -15.24
N ALA A 82 4.10 -15.56 -14.18
CA ALA A 82 2.89 -14.86 -13.74
C ALA A 82 3.27 -13.57 -13.01
N LYS A 83 2.61 -12.47 -13.36
CA LYS A 83 2.85 -11.14 -12.79
C LYS A 83 1.63 -10.69 -12.01
N ARG A 84 1.85 -10.04 -10.87
CA ARG A 84 0.79 -9.43 -10.07
C ARG A 84 1.05 -7.95 -9.88
N ARG A 85 0.01 -7.16 -10.12
CA ARG A 85 0.04 -5.72 -9.89
C ARG A 85 -0.73 -5.33 -8.65
N PHE A 86 -0.25 -4.30 -7.97
CA PHE A 86 -0.94 -3.72 -6.83
C PHE A 86 -0.70 -2.23 -6.70
N HIS A 87 -1.72 -1.53 -6.20
CA HIS A 87 -1.62 -0.15 -5.75
C HIS A 87 -1.07 -0.09 -4.33
N CYS A 88 -0.19 0.85 -4.03
CA CYS A 88 0.35 1.08 -2.70
C CYS A 88 -0.11 2.43 -2.14
N LEU A 89 -0.70 2.40 -0.95
CA LEU A 89 -0.94 3.59 -0.12
C LEU A 89 -0.17 3.48 1.18
N MET A 90 0.19 4.61 1.76
CA MET A 90 0.91 4.66 3.02
C MET A 90 0.18 5.54 4.04
N ASP A 91 0.01 5.03 5.25
CA ASP A 91 -0.34 5.80 6.45
C ASP A 91 0.95 6.08 7.23
N GLY A 92 1.54 7.26 7.02
CA GLY A 92 2.91 7.54 7.45
C GLY A 92 3.89 6.56 6.78
N HIS A 93 4.50 5.67 7.58
CA HIS A 93 5.40 4.61 7.09
C HIS A 93 4.73 3.24 7.03
N VAL A 94 3.41 3.13 7.24
CA VAL A 94 2.71 1.84 7.17
C VAL A 94 2.14 1.64 5.76
N PRO A 95 2.70 0.72 4.96
CA PRO A 95 2.21 0.43 3.62
C PRO A 95 1.01 -0.52 3.61
N PHE A 96 0.00 -0.12 2.83
CA PHE A 96 -1.18 -0.88 2.43
C PHE A 96 -1.12 -1.15 0.94
N VAL A 97 -1.59 -2.32 0.53
CA VAL A 97 -1.67 -2.70 -0.88
C VAL A 97 -3.07 -3.18 -1.26
N SER A 98 -3.47 -2.86 -2.48
CA SER A 98 -4.67 -3.39 -3.12
C SER A 98 -4.27 -4.02 -4.46
N PHE A 99 -4.62 -5.29 -4.67
CA PHE A 99 -4.34 -5.97 -5.94
C PHE A 99 -5.41 -5.64 -6.97
N TYR A 100 -4.98 -5.57 -8.23
CA TYR A 100 -5.89 -5.53 -9.37
C TYR A 100 -6.36 -6.95 -9.73
N GLY A 101 -7.60 -7.09 -10.19
CA GLY A 101 -8.09 -8.32 -10.79
C GLY A 101 -7.43 -8.62 -12.14
N ASP A 102 -7.42 -9.89 -12.55
CA ASP A 102 -7.01 -10.25 -13.90
C ASP A 102 -8.04 -9.72 -14.90
N GLY A 103 -7.70 -8.65 -15.62
CA GLY A 103 -8.51 -8.12 -16.72
C GLY A 103 -9.56 -7.07 -16.36
N ASP A 104 -9.73 -6.73 -15.07
CA ASP A 104 -10.65 -5.67 -14.65
C ASP A 104 -9.99 -4.64 -13.73
N ALA A 105 -10.47 -3.39 -13.85
CA ALA A 105 -10.10 -2.27 -12.99
C ALA A 105 -10.63 -2.40 -11.54
N GLU A 106 -11.23 -3.54 -11.19
CA GLU A 106 -11.82 -3.79 -9.88
C GLU A 106 -10.70 -3.99 -8.85
N ARG A 107 -10.54 -2.98 -7.98
CA ARG A 107 -9.58 -3.01 -6.88
C ARG A 107 -10.08 -3.93 -5.78
N ARG A 108 -9.20 -4.82 -5.33
CA ARG A 108 -9.45 -5.69 -4.17
C ARG A 108 -9.31 -4.91 -2.85
N PRO A 109 -9.79 -5.46 -1.72
CA PRO A 109 -9.69 -4.79 -0.43
C PRO A 109 -8.25 -4.39 -0.07
N TRP A 110 -8.12 -3.30 0.68
CA TRP A 110 -6.84 -2.85 1.21
C TRP A 110 -6.31 -3.80 2.29
N ILE A 111 -5.07 -4.27 2.13
CA ILE A 111 -4.40 -5.14 3.10
C ILE A 111 -3.00 -4.63 3.45
N SER A 112 -2.54 -4.91 4.67
CA SER A 112 -1.17 -4.60 5.07
C SER A 112 -0.16 -5.47 4.33
N ILE A 113 0.96 -4.90 3.89
CA ILE A 113 1.98 -5.65 3.15
C ILE A 113 2.83 -6.59 4.04
N SER A 114 2.82 -6.42 5.37
CA SER A 114 3.72 -7.16 6.26
C SER A 114 3.53 -8.67 6.08
N ARG A 115 4.60 -9.37 5.67
CA ARG A 115 4.63 -10.81 5.35
C ARG A 115 3.70 -11.26 4.21
N LEU A 116 3.23 -10.32 3.40
CA LEU A 116 2.37 -10.61 2.25
C LEU A 116 3.15 -11.21 1.07
N PHE A 117 4.42 -10.81 0.93
CA PHE A 117 5.30 -11.23 -0.15
C PHE A 117 6.48 -12.04 0.38
N THR A 118 6.88 -13.04 -0.40
CA THR A 118 8.12 -13.77 -0.22
C THR A 118 9.34 -12.91 -0.58
N ALA A 119 10.52 -13.32 -0.14
CA ALA A 119 11.77 -12.66 -0.50
C ALA A 119 12.05 -12.68 -2.01
N GLU A 120 11.62 -13.74 -2.70
CA GLU A 120 11.77 -13.90 -4.16
C GLU A 120 10.86 -12.93 -4.90
N GLU A 121 9.58 -12.83 -4.51
CA GLU A 121 8.64 -11.86 -5.08
C GLU A 121 9.14 -10.42 -4.88
N LEU A 122 9.62 -10.06 -3.68
CA LEU A 122 10.15 -8.72 -3.40
C LEU A 122 11.41 -8.38 -4.22
N HIS A 123 12.20 -9.38 -4.62
CA HIS A 123 13.36 -9.15 -5.49
C HIS A 123 12.98 -8.73 -6.92
N THR A 124 11.76 -9.05 -7.33
CA THR A 124 11.24 -8.74 -8.67
C THR A 124 10.39 -7.47 -8.70
N LEU A 125 10.24 -6.80 -7.54
CA LEU A 125 9.41 -5.62 -7.37
C LEU A 125 9.87 -4.49 -8.29
N ILE A 126 8.96 -4.03 -9.15
CA ILE A 126 9.20 -2.87 -10.01
C ILE A 126 8.04 -1.88 -9.90
N LEU A 127 8.38 -0.60 -9.94
CA LEU A 127 7.41 0.49 -10.14
C LEU A 127 6.88 0.41 -11.57
N VAL A 128 5.56 0.49 -11.75
CA VAL A 128 4.91 0.51 -13.06
C VAL A 128 4.06 1.77 -13.22
N PRO A 129 3.85 2.26 -14.46
CA PRO A 129 2.85 3.28 -14.72
C PRO A 129 1.49 2.77 -14.24
N GLY A 130 0.76 3.62 -13.51
CA GLY A 130 -0.56 3.23 -13.04
C GLY A 130 -1.53 2.92 -14.18
N PRO A 131 -2.65 2.23 -13.89
CA PRO A 131 -3.64 1.95 -14.91
C PRO A 131 -4.07 3.27 -15.55
N ALA A 132 -4.07 3.33 -16.88
CA ALA A 132 -4.60 4.48 -17.59
C ALA A 132 -6.04 4.71 -17.14
N ALA A 133 -6.32 5.91 -16.61
CA ALA A 133 -7.64 6.34 -16.18
C ALA A 133 -8.64 6.35 -17.34
#